data_AF-A0A545AFQ3-F1
#
_entry.id   AF-A0A545AFQ3-F1
#
_cell.length_a   1.000
_cell.length_b   1.000
_cell.length_c   1.000
_cell.angle_alpha   90.00
_cell.angle_beta   90.00
_cell.angle_gamma   90.00
#
_symmetry.space_group_name_H-M   'P 1'
#
loop_
_entity.id
_entity.type
_entity.pdbx_description
1 polymer ?
#
loop_
_entity_poly.entity_id
_entity_poly.type
_entity_poly.pdbx_seq_one_letter_code
_entity_poly.pdbx_strand_id
1 'polypeptide(L)'
;MSSSVTPMMWRRSTHCSHGQCVEVATLPDSVAVRDSKNPSGPSLQFPKQAWRNFLVAAKTAEFTIQRIFLLLRAALLRARLAS
;
A
#
# COMPACT_ATOMS: atom_id res chain seq x y z
N MET A 1 10.58 26.86 19.63
CA MET A 1 10.62 25.38 19.60
C MET A 1 10.65 24.97 18.13
N SER A 2 11.83 24.70 17.56
CA SER A 2 11.94 24.16 16.20
C SER A 2 12.11 22.66 16.28
N SER A 3 11.02 21.94 16.03
CA SER A 3 11.08 20.51 15.78
C SER A 3 11.82 20.32 14.46
N SER A 4 12.96 19.65 14.47
CA SER A 4 13.69 19.28 13.25
C SER A 4 12.82 18.35 12.41
N VAL A 5 12.16 18.92 11.40
CA VAL A 5 11.47 18.12 10.38
C VAL A 5 12.54 17.47 9.53
N THR A 6 12.81 16.19 9.74
CA THR A 6 13.61 15.42 8.78
C THR A 6 12.89 15.50 7.43
N PRO A 7 13.49 16.08 6.39
CA PRO A 7 12.81 16.22 5.10
C PRO A 7 12.56 14.82 4.53
N MET A 8 11.29 14.44 4.47
CA MET A 8 10.88 13.19 3.82
C MET A 8 11.21 13.30 2.32
N MET A 9 12.12 12.46 1.85
CA MET A 9 12.46 12.37 0.42
C MET A 9 11.37 11.63 -0.33
N TRP A 10 10.44 12.38 -0.90
CA TRP A 10 9.34 11.85 -1.70
C TRP A 10 9.79 11.49 -3.12
N ARG A 11 9.48 10.27 -3.54
CA ARG A 11 9.66 9.79 -4.91
C ARG A 11 8.30 9.68 -5.59
N ARG A 12 8.12 10.40 -6.69
CA ARG A 12 6.89 10.40 -7.49
C ARG A 12 6.88 9.23 -8.48
N SER A 13 5.71 8.61 -8.66
CA SER A 13 5.48 7.62 -9.71
C SER A 13 5.62 8.22 -11.10
N THR A 14 6.25 7.51 -12.03
CA THR A 14 6.29 7.87 -13.46
C THR A 14 5.03 7.46 -14.22
N HIS A 15 4.23 6.55 -13.65
CA HIS A 15 3.01 6.04 -14.26
C HIS A 15 1.77 6.74 -13.64
N CYS A 16 1.49 7.95 -14.10
CA CYS A 16 0.32 8.73 -13.68
C CYS A 16 -0.13 9.67 -14.80
N SER A 17 -1.36 10.16 -14.72
CA SER A 17 -1.90 11.19 -15.63
C SER A 17 -2.49 12.36 -14.85
N HIS A 18 -2.48 13.56 -15.43
CA HIS A 18 -3.14 14.76 -14.91
C HIS A 18 -2.80 15.12 -13.44
N GLY A 19 -1.56 14.88 -13.00
CA GLY A 19 -1.13 15.23 -11.63
C GLY A 19 -1.73 14.34 -10.52
N GLN A 20 -2.39 13.24 -10.87
CA GLN A 20 -2.89 12.22 -9.95
C GLN A 20 -1.83 11.12 -9.75
N CYS A 21 -0.65 11.54 -9.29
CA CYS A 21 0.48 10.64 -9.08
C CYS A 21 0.51 10.18 -7.63
N VAL A 22 1.10 9.01 -7.42
CA VAL A 22 1.42 8.52 -6.07
C VAL A 22 2.85 8.92 -5.75
N GLU A 23 3.07 9.44 -4.55
CA GLU A 23 4.41 9.71 -4.02
C GLU A 23 4.68 8.80 -2.84
N VAL A 24 5.90 8.27 -2.78
CA VAL A 24 6.35 7.36 -1.72
C VAL A 24 7.61 7.91 -1.08
N ALA A 25 7.65 7.91 0.26
CA ALA A 25 8.85 8.23 1.04
C ALA A 25 9.23 7.02 1.91
N THR A 26 10.52 6.69 1.93
CA THR A 26 11.03 5.64 2.83
C THR A 26 11.50 6.28 4.12
N LEU A 27 10.97 5.81 5.25
CA LEU A 27 11.34 6.23 6.61
C LEU A 27 12.17 5.12 7.28
N PRO A 28 12.73 5.34 8.49
CA PRO A 28 13.49 4.31 9.20
C PRO A 28 12.73 3.01 9.42
N ASP A 29 11.46 3.07 9.85
CA ASP A 29 10.66 1.88 10.19
C ASP A 29 9.41 1.69 9.32
N SER A 30 9.07 2.70 8.53
CA SER A 30 7.85 2.74 7.74
C SER A 30 8.08 3.25 6.32
N VAL A 31 7.05 3.13 5.51
CA VAL A 31 6.94 3.70 4.18
C VAL A 31 5.67 4.56 4.16
N ALA A 32 5.82 5.84 3.82
CA ALA A 32 4.71 6.75 3.66
C ALA A 32 4.29 6.84 2.19
N VAL A 33 2.98 6.91 1.95
CA VAL A 33 2.38 7.01 0.63
C VAL A 33 1.36 8.15 0.64
N ARG A 34 1.41 9.03 -0.36
CA ARG A 34 0.44 10.12 -0.51
C ARG A 34 0.06 10.37 -1.97
N ASP A 35 -1.02 11.10 -2.15
CA ASP A 35 -1.46 11.64 -3.45
C ASP A 35 -0.73 12.96 -3.74
N SER A 36 -0.10 13.08 -4.91
CA SER A 36 0.64 14.28 -5.32
C SER A 36 -0.25 15.52 -5.46
N LYS A 37 -1.56 15.36 -5.70
CA LYS A 37 -2.50 16.48 -5.82
C LYS A 37 -2.84 17.12 -4.47
N ASN A 38 -2.61 16.38 -3.38
CA ASN A 38 -2.86 16.86 -2.02
C ASN A 38 -1.65 16.58 -1.12
N PRO A 39 -0.50 17.25 -1.36
CA PRO A 39 0.76 16.95 -0.67
C PRO A 39 0.72 17.31 0.82
N SER A 40 -0.17 18.23 1.22
CA SER A 40 -0.46 18.63 2.61
C SER A 40 -1.55 17.78 3.26
N GLY A 41 -2.18 16.87 2.50
CA GLY A 41 -3.19 15.96 2.98
C GLY A 41 -2.62 14.81 3.81
N PRO A 42 -3.51 13.93 4.33
CA PRO A 42 -3.08 12.76 5.08
C PRO A 42 -2.25 11.82 4.19
N SER A 43 -1.18 11.26 4.75
CA SER A 43 -0.39 10.19 4.14
C SER A 43 -0.68 8.87 4.83
N LEU A 44 -0.72 7.79 4.05
CA LEU A 44 -0.79 6.43 4.58
C LEU A 44 0.61 6.00 4.99
N GLN A 45 0.77 5.41 6.18
CA GLN A 45 2.03 4.85 6.64
C GLN A 45 1.92 3.35 6.85
N PHE A 46 2.87 2.62 6.27
CA PHE A 46 2.95 1.17 6.37
C PHE A 46 4.25 0.78 7.07
N PRO A 47 4.24 -0.16 8.02
CA PRO A 47 5.48 -0.79 8.48
C PRO A 47 6.23 -1.40 7.29
N LYS A 48 7.57 -1.32 7.29
CA LYS A 48 8.41 -1.81 6.18
C LYS A 48 8.12 -3.26 5.78
N GLN A 49 7.79 -4.13 6.73
CA GLN A 49 7.46 -5.52 6.44
C GLN A 49 6.13 -5.65 5.70
N ALA A 50 5.10 -4.92 6.14
CA ALA A 50 3.80 -4.90 5.47
C ALA A 50 3.91 -4.34 4.04
N TRP A 51 4.72 -3.28 3.85
CA TRP A 51 4.98 -2.73 2.52
C TRP A 51 5.64 -3.74 1.57
N ARG A 52 6.63 -4.50 2.05
CA ARG A 52 7.27 -5.57 1.25
C ARG A 52 6.27 -6.65 0.85
N ASN A 53 5.45 -7.11 1.78
CA ASN A 53 4.44 -8.13 1.51
C ASN A 53 3.39 -7.62 0.50
N PHE A 54 2.97 -6.36 0.65
CA PHE A 54 2.08 -5.71 -0.31
C PHE A 54 2.67 -5.70 -1.73
N LEU A 55 3.95 -5.32 -1.89
CA LEU A 55 4.60 -5.30 -3.20
C LEU A 55 4.71 -6.70 -3.83
N VAL A 56 5.00 -7.72 -3.02
CA VAL A 56 5.02 -9.11 -3.50
C VAL A 56 3.65 -9.53 -4.02
N ALA A 57 2.61 -9.34 -3.20
CA ALA A 57 1.24 -9.71 -3.56
C ALA A 57 0.69 -8.89 -4.75
N ALA A 58 1.09 -7.62 -4.87
CA ALA A 58 0.76 -6.79 -6.02
C ALA A 58 1.42 -7.31 -7.31
N LYS A 59 2.67 -7.78 -7.24
CA LYS A 59 3.40 -8.32 -8.39
C LYS A 59 2.87 -9.69 -8.84
N THR A 60 2.38 -10.50 -7.91
CA THR A 60 1.83 -11.84 -8.19
C THR A 60 0.34 -11.83 -8.54
N ALA A 61 -0.28 -10.66 -8.66
CA ALA A 61 -1.73 -10.49 -8.90
C ALA A 61 -2.61 -11.20 -7.84
N GLU A 62 -2.10 -11.34 -6.62
CA GLU A 62 -2.83 -11.95 -5.51
C GLU A 62 -4.03 -11.11 -5.05
N PHE A 63 -4.02 -9.80 -5.34
CA PHE A 63 -5.12 -8.88 -5.08
C PHE A 63 -6.10 -8.75 -6.26
N THR A 64 -6.39 -9.84 -6.97
CA THR A 64 -7.45 -9.84 -8.00
C THR A 64 -8.79 -10.25 -7.42
N ILE A 65 -9.88 -9.69 -7.97
CA ILE A 65 -11.26 -10.06 -7.61
C ILE A 65 -11.49 -11.57 -7.76
N GLN A 66 -10.91 -12.19 -8.80
CA GLN A 66 -10.98 -13.64 -9.02
C GLN A 66 -10.30 -14.43 -7.89
N ARG A 67 -9.13 -13.98 -7.42
CA ARG A 67 -8.41 -14.64 -6.31
C ARG A 67 -9.14 -14.46 -4.98
N ILE A 68 -9.73 -13.29 -4.74
CA ILE A 68 -10.58 -13.04 -3.57
C ILE A 68 -11.77 -14.01 -3.57
N PHE A 69 -12.50 -14.14 -4.68
CA PHE A 69 -13.61 -15.09 -4.78
C PHE A 69 -13.18 -16.54 -4.58
N LEU A 70 -12.03 -16.94 -5.11
CA LEU A 70 -11.48 -18.28 -4.90
C LEU A 70 -11.19 -18.56 -3.41
N LEU A 71 -10.59 -17.59 -2.71
CA LEU A 71 -10.29 -17.71 -1.28
C LEU A 71 -11.57 -17.76 -0.44
N LEU A 72 -12.56 -16.91 -0.75
CA LEU A 72 -13.87 -16.95 -0.08
C LEU A 72 -14.57 -18.29 -0.28
N ARG A 73 -14.56 -18.83 -1.51
CA ARG A 73 -15.13 -20.16 -1.80
C ARG A 73 -14.44 -21.26 -1.00
N ALA A 74 -13.11 -21.24 -0.91
CA ALA A 74 -12.34 -22.22 -0.14
C ALA A 74 -12.64 -22.11 1.37
N ALA A 75 -12.74 -20.89 1.91
CA ALA A 75 -13.09 -20.65 3.31
C ALA A 75 -14.51 -21.18 3.63
N LEU A 76 -15.48 -20.89 2.75
CA LEU A 76 -16.84 -21.41 2.87
C LEU A 76 -16.90 -22.95 2.82
N LEU A 77 -16.13 -23.58 1.92
CA LEU A 77 -16.05 -25.04 1.83
C LEU A 77 -15.46 -25.64 3.11
N ARG A 78 -14.39 -25.06 3.65
CA ARG A 78 -13.79 -25.50 4.92
C ARG A 78 -14.75 -25.38 6.10
N ALA A 79 -15.50 -24.27 6.17
CA ALA A 79 -16.51 -24.10 7.22
C ALA A 79 -17.63 -25.15 7.15
N ARG A 80 -18.07 -25.52 5.93
CA ARG A 80 -19.08 -26.58 5.73
C ARG A 80 -18.56 -27.97 6.10
N LEU A 81 -17.28 -28.26 5.87
CA LEU A 81 -16.67 -29.55 6.22
C LEU A 81 -16.35 -29.66 7.72
N ALA A 82 -16.33 -28.54 8.44
CA ALA A 82 -16.15 -28.50 9.89
C ALA A 82 -17.49 -28.52 10.67
N SER A 83 -18.61 -28.70 9.96
CA SER A 83 -19.97 -28.89 10.50
C SER A 83 -20.41 -30.32 10.29
#